data_AF-A0A7C6JNN1-F1
#
_entry.id   AF-A0A7C6JNN1-F1
#
_cell.length_a   1.000
_cell.length_b   1.000
_cell.length_c   1.000
_cell.angle_alpha   90.00
_cell.angle_beta   90.00
_cell.angle_gamma   90.00
#
_symmetry.space_group_name_H-M   'P 1'
#
loop_
_entity.id
_entity.type
_entity.pdbx_description
1 polymer ?
#
loop_
_entity_poly.entity_id
_entity_poly.type
_entity_poly.pdbx_seq_one_letter_code
_entity_poly.pdbx_strand_id
1 'polypeptide(L)'
;MKRLVGTTIRGLRTPIINEGDDLLEILPNILANAAKAEGFTPRNRDVLCITESVFARAQGNYAHVNDIADSVRQHFPQKPLKIAIVHPILSRNRFALLLRGIAIAADKLIIELSYPTDEVGNQLIDKAELWTANINPYADVFDEESFNQKFTKYYHEFTGINYIDLYREICEKEGCEVQFVFANDPRAIAGMADNIIVCDIHSRHKTRQLLKDAGAKNVIGLDHILNQPSQDHGYNLEYGLLGSNKATADKVKLFPRDSQPFVEALQLRLKERFGKNIEVMIYGDGAFKDPYGEIWELADPVVSPGFTSGLRGRPNELKIKYLADNDYAGLPSEELTCKIQERIREKLKAEAQKSSESSEGTTPRQITDLLGSLADLSSGSGDKGTPIVYIQGYFDNYADEYEN
;
A
#
# COMPACT_ATOMS: atom_id res chain seq x y z
N MET A 1 -22.04 5.83 34.08
CA MET A 1 -20.60 6.11 34.31
C MET A 1 -19.95 6.10 32.94
N LYS A 2 -19.39 7.23 32.51
CA LYS A 2 -18.98 7.48 31.11
C LYS A 2 -17.92 6.47 30.67
N ARG A 3 -17.97 6.03 29.42
CA ARG A 3 -16.93 5.19 28.83
C ARG A 3 -15.57 5.90 28.94
N LEU A 4 -14.59 5.25 29.58
CA LEU A 4 -13.29 5.87 29.89
C LEU A 4 -12.21 5.55 28.85
N VAL A 5 -12.43 4.51 28.05
CA VAL A 5 -11.52 4.05 27.00
C VAL A 5 -12.22 4.18 25.66
N GLY A 6 -11.62 4.90 24.71
CA GLY A 6 -12.12 5.02 23.34
C GLY A 6 -11.77 3.80 22.50
N THR A 7 -11.03 4.03 21.41
CA THR A 7 -10.55 2.99 20.51
C THR A 7 -9.45 2.15 21.16
N THR A 8 -9.57 0.82 21.06
CA THR A 8 -8.55 -0.13 21.52
C THR A 8 -8.09 -0.98 20.35
N ILE A 9 -6.77 -1.16 20.22
CA ILE A 9 -6.16 -1.91 19.13
C ILE A 9 -5.42 -3.11 19.72
N ARG A 10 -5.59 -4.28 19.11
CA ARG A 10 -4.97 -5.53 19.56
C ARG A 10 -4.35 -6.25 18.36
N GLY A 11 -3.02 -6.36 18.34
CA GLY A 11 -2.33 -7.30 17.46
C GLY A 11 -2.53 -8.73 17.96
N LEU A 12 -3.23 -9.55 17.18
CA LEU A 12 -3.54 -10.92 17.54
C LEU A 12 -2.43 -11.84 17.07
N ARG A 13 -1.87 -12.62 17.99
CA ARG A 13 -0.88 -13.63 17.64
C ARG A 13 -1.51 -14.78 16.86
N THR A 14 -0.89 -15.17 15.76
CA THR A 14 -1.37 -16.28 14.93
C THR A 14 -0.39 -17.45 14.94
N PRO A 15 -0.83 -18.69 14.67
CA PRO A 15 0.07 -19.72 14.19
C PRO A 15 0.72 -19.28 12.86
N ILE A 16 1.76 -20.01 12.44
CA ILE A 16 2.33 -19.82 11.11
C ILE A 16 1.27 -20.22 10.09
N ILE A 17 0.75 -19.24 9.36
CA ILE A 17 -0.18 -19.45 8.24
C ILE A 17 0.61 -19.97 7.05
N ASN A 18 0.16 -21.07 6.46
CA ASN A 18 0.76 -21.69 5.29
C ASN A 18 -0.14 -21.58 4.07
N GLU A 19 0.45 -21.88 2.92
CA GLU A 19 -0.30 -22.01 1.67
C GLU A 19 -1.38 -23.08 1.80
N GLY A 20 -2.60 -22.75 1.36
CA GLY A 20 -3.78 -23.62 1.42
C GLY A 20 -4.55 -23.57 2.74
N ASP A 21 -4.09 -22.83 3.76
CA ASP A 21 -4.81 -22.70 5.03
C ASP A 21 -6.16 -21.99 4.85
N ASP A 22 -7.22 -22.55 5.45
CA ASP A 22 -8.57 -21.96 5.42
C ASP A 22 -8.70 -20.83 6.45
N LEU A 23 -8.45 -19.60 5.99
CA LEU A 23 -8.59 -18.42 6.82
C LEU A 23 -10.03 -18.14 7.28
N LEU A 24 -11.06 -18.64 6.57
CA LEU A 24 -12.46 -18.48 6.99
C LEU A 24 -12.76 -19.31 8.25
N GLU A 25 -12.05 -20.41 8.46
CA GLU A 25 -12.12 -21.20 9.69
C GLU A 25 -11.16 -20.67 10.77
N ILE A 26 -9.92 -20.34 10.39
CA ILE A 26 -8.85 -19.99 11.33
C ILE A 26 -9.11 -18.64 12.02
N LEU A 27 -9.50 -17.61 11.28
CA LEU A 27 -9.59 -16.25 11.84
C LEU A 27 -10.67 -16.09 12.92
N PRO A 28 -11.90 -16.63 12.77
CA PRO A 28 -12.89 -16.59 13.84
C PRO A 28 -12.43 -17.33 15.11
N ASN A 29 -11.67 -18.42 14.97
CA ASN A 29 -11.08 -19.15 16.09
C ASN A 29 -10.02 -18.31 16.82
N ILE A 30 -9.12 -17.65 16.08
CA ILE A 30 -8.10 -16.75 16.65
C ILE A 30 -8.75 -15.64 17.45
N LEU A 31 -9.77 -14.96 16.88
CA LEU A 31 -10.48 -13.89 17.57
C LEU A 31 -11.17 -14.39 18.84
N ALA A 32 -11.85 -15.55 18.78
CA ALA A 32 -12.52 -16.14 19.94
C ALA A 32 -11.54 -16.50 21.07
N ASN A 33 -10.38 -17.07 20.72
CA ASN A 33 -9.35 -17.43 21.68
C ASN A 33 -8.73 -16.19 22.32
N ALA A 34 -8.42 -15.15 21.54
CA ALA A 34 -7.92 -13.88 22.06
C ALA A 34 -8.94 -13.19 22.97
N ALA A 35 -10.20 -13.13 22.56
CA ALA A 35 -11.31 -12.57 23.34
C ALA A 35 -11.44 -13.25 24.71
N LYS A 36 -11.38 -14.59 24.73
CA LYS A 36 -11.42 -15.38 25.96
C LYS A 36 -10.19 -15.17 26.84
N ALA A 37 -8.99 -15.15 26.27
CA ALA A 37 -7.74 -15.04 27.03
C ALA A 37 -7.56 -13.65 27.65
N GLU A 38 -7.89 -12.59 26.91
CA GLU A 38 -7.69 -11.19 27.32
C GLU A 38 -8.96 -10.55 27.92
N GLY A 39 -10.06 -11.31 28.02
CA GLY A 39 -11.29 -10.87 28.70
C GLY A 39 -12.03 -9.73 27.98
N PHE A 40 -12.03 -9.69 26.65
CA PHE A 40 -12.84 -8.74 25.87
C PHE A 40 -13.95 -9.46 25.09
N THR A 41 -15.01 -8.73 24.78
CA THR A 41 -16.13 -9.25 23.98
C THR A 41 -16.20 -8.52 22.64
N PRO A 42 -16.28 -9.24 21.50
CA PRO A 42 -16.50 -8.60 20.22
C PRO A 42 -17.83 -7.86 20.13
N ARG A 43 -17.85 -6.71 19.43
CA ARG A 43 -19.03 -5.84 19.32
C ARG A 43 -19.41 -5.61 17.87
N ASN A 44 -20.62 -5.08 17.65
CA ASN A 44 -20.99 -4.56 16.34
C ASN A 44 -20.03 -3.42 15.99
N ARG A 45 -19.69 -3.29 14.69
CA ARG A 45 -18.83 -2.22 14.16
C ARG A 45 -17.36 -2.28 14.60
N ASP A 46 -16.96 -3.25 15.41
CA ASP A 46 -15.54 -3.55 15.58
C ASP A 46 -14.95 -4.03 14.24
N VAL A 47 -13.63 -3.89 14.07
CA VAL A 47 -12.96 -4.17 12.80
C VAL A 47 -11.90 -5.26 12.98
N LEU A 48 -11.95 -6.29 12.14
CA LEU A 48 -10.91 -7.30 12.01
C LEU A 48 -10.09 -7.03 10.74
N CYS A 49 -8.85 -6.59 10.93
CA CYS A 49 -7.91 -6.27 9.86
C CYS A 49 -6.93 -7.44 9.65
N ILE A 50 -6.73 -7.85 8.41
CA ILE A 50 -5.83 -8.95 8.02
C ILE A 50 -4.76 -8.40 7.08
N THR A 51 -3.48 -8.63 7.37
CA THR A 51 -2.40 -8.22 6.48
C THR A 51 -2.53 -8.91 5.11
N GLU A 52 -2.40 -8.15 4.04
CA GLU A 52 -2.31 -8.59 2.65
C GLU A 52 -1.25 -9.70 2.48
N SER A 53 -0.13 -9.58 3.18
CA SER A 53 0.98 -10.53 3.18
C SER A 53 0.55 -11.93 3.63
N VAL A 54 -0.29 -12.02 4.66
CA VAL A 54 -0.78 -13.32 5.18
C VAL A 54 -1.88 -13.88 4.30
N PHE A 55 -2.77 -13.01 3.80
CA PHE A 55 -3.80 -13.46 2.88
C PHE A 55 -3.21 -14.00 1.57
N ALA A 56 -2.28 -13.28 0.94
CA ALA A 56 -1.58 -13.75 -0.26
C ALA A 56 -0.79 -15.04 -0.02
N ARG A 57 -0.23 -15.23 1.18
CA ARG A 57 0.46 -16.46 1.57
C ARG A 57 -0.50 -17.65 1.66
N ALA A 58 -1.64 -17.49 2.33
CA ALA A 58 -2.66 -18.53 2.39
C ALA A 58 -3.18 -18.90 0.99
N GLN A 59 -3.26 -17.93 0.08
CA GLN A 59 -3.65 -18.15 -1.31
C GLN A 59 -2.62 -18.89 -2.17
N GLY A 60 -1.37 -19.05 -1.70
CA GLY A 60 -0.30 -19.55 -2.55
C GLY A 60 -0.01 -18.64 -3.75
N ASN A 61 -0.24 -17.33 -3.63
CA ASN A 61 -0.14 -16.40 -4.77
C ASN A 61 1.32 -16.07 -5.10
N TYR A 62 2.07 -17.05 -5.59
CA TYR A 62 3.50 -16.97 -5.87
C TYR A 62 3.80 -17.11 -7.35
N ALA A 63 4.82 -16.41 -7.84
CA ALA A 63 5.34 -16.57 -9.19
C ALA A 63 6.87 -16.64 -9.18
N HIS A 64 7.42 -17.48 -10.06
CA HIS A 64 8.84 -17.59 -10.29
C HIS A 64 9.32 -16.47 -11.26
N VAL A 65 10.59 -16.09 -11.19
CA VAL A 65 11.17 -15.06 -12.10
C VAL A 65 11.01 -15.40 -13.59
N ASN A 66 10.95 -16.69 -13.93
CA ASN A 66 10.70 -17.12 -15.31
C ASN A 66 9.26 -16.87 -15.75
N ASP A 67 8.28 -16.94 -14.84
CA ASP A 67 6.89 -16.61 -15.16
C ASP A 67 6.76 -15.12 -15.51
N ILE A 68 7.50 -14.27 -14.79
CA ILE A 68 7.63 -12.84 -15.10
C ILE A 68 8.23 -12.67 -16.50
N ALA A 69 9.34 -13.37 -16.78
CA ALA A 69 10.02 -13.28 -18.07
C ALA A 69 9.10 -13.70 -19.24
N ASP A 70 8.37 -14.79 -19.07
CA ASP A 70 7.45 -15.29 -20.09
C ASP A 70 6.27 -14.36 -20.29
N SER A 71 5.71 -13.78 -19.22
CA SER A 71 4.68 -12.74 -19.33
C SER A 71 5.19 -11.48 -20.04
N VAL A 72 6.44 -11.06 -19.80
CA VAL A 72 7.06 -9.94 -20.53
C VAL A 72 7.19 -10.25 -22.02
N ARG A 73 7.63 -11.47 -22.39
CA ARG A 73 7.76 -11.89 -23.80
C ARG A 73 6.42 -12.01 -24.51
N GLN A 74 5.34 -12.36 -23.79
CA GLN A 74 3.99 -12.37 -24.35
C GLN A 74 3.52 -10.97 -24.74
N HIS A 75 3.86 -9.95 -23.94
CA HIS A 75 3.57 -8.54 -24.28
C HIS A 75 4.49 -7.99 -25.36
N PHE A 76 5.74 -8.45 -25.42
CA PHE A 76 6.76 -7.98 -26.35
C PHE A 76 7.42 -9.14 -27.13
N PRO A 77 6.80 -9.62 -28.21
CA PRO A 77 7.26 -10.81 -28.93
C PRO A 77 8.47 -10.59 -29.86
N GLN A 78 8.89 -9.34 -30.08
CA GLN A 78 9.98 -9.01 -31.01
C GLN A 78 11.37 -9.42 -30.49
N LYS A 79 12.29 -9.67 -31.42
CA LYS A 79 13.71 -9.96 -31.14
C LYS A 79 14.65 -9.18 -32.08
N PRO A 80 15.78 -8.64 -31.60
CA PRO A 80 16.18 -8.55 -30.19
C PRO A 80 15.22 -7.65 -29.39
N LEU A 81 14.97 -8.01 -28.13
CA LEU A 81 14.02 -7.34 -27.24
C LEU A 81 14.72 -6.25 -26.44
N LYS A 82 14.49 -5.00 -26.85
CA LYS A 82 14.89 -3.79 -26.12
C LYS A 82 13.69 -3.21 -25.38
N ILE A 83 13.84 -2.93 -24.09
CA ILE A 83 12.78 -2.38 -23.22
C ILE A 83 13.29 -1.17 -22.45
N ALA A 84 12.48 -0.13 -22.37
CA ALA A 84 12.64 0.97 -21.41
C ALA A 84 11.84 0.69 -20.14
N ILE A 85 12.46 0.86 -18.98
CA ILE A 85 11.84 0.78 -17.65
C ILE A 85 11.74 2.20 -17.12
N VAL A 86 10.56 2.60 -16.65
CA VAL A 86 10.30 3.98 -16.18
C VAL A 86 9.95 3.99 -14.71
N HIS A 87 10.68 4.80 -13.95
CA HIS A 87 10.45 5.12 -12.54
C HIS A 87 10.22 3.91 -11.64
N PRO A 88 11.11 2.90 -11.65
CA PRO A 88 11.03 1.82 -10.68
C PRO A 88 11.39 2.33 -9.29
N ILE A 89 10.68 1.84 -8.27
CA ILE A 89 11.07 2.09 -6.89
C ILE A 89 12.42 1.45 -6.57
N LEU A 90 13.20 2.08 -5.71
CA LEU A 90 14.52 1.64 -5.28
C LEU A 90 14.36 0.64 -4.12
N SER A 91 14.16 -0.64 -4.46
CA SER A 91 13.85 -1.66 -3.47
C SER A 91 14.40 -3.04 -3.82
N ARG A 92 15.20 -3.59 -2.89
CA ARG A 92 15.60 -5.01 -2.89
C ARG A 92 14.43 -5.97 -2.77
N ASN A 93 13.40 -5.57 -2.02
CA ASN A 93 12.30 -6.44 -1.65
C ASN A 93 11.17 -6.41 -2.68
N ARG A 94 10.86 -5.21 -3.21
CA ARG A 94 9.72 -4.99 -4.10
C ARG A 94 10.08 -5.04 -5.59
N PHE A 95 11.28 -4.61 -5.99
CA PHE A 95 11.62 -4.46 -7.41
C PHE A 95 12.75 -5.35 -7.92
N ALA A 96 13.80 -5.61 -7.13
CA ALA A 96 14.98 -6.34 -7.61
C ALA A 96 14.67 -7.69 -8.29
N LEU A 97 13.73 -8.46 -7.75
CA LEU A 97 13.36 -9.75 -8.34
C LEU A 97 12.45 -9.60 -9.58
N LEU A 98 11.67 -8.52 -9.65
CA LEU A 98 10.89 -8.17 -10.84
C LEU A 98 11.83 -7.76 -11.98
N LEU A 99 12.82 -6.91 -11.68
CA LEU A 99 13.86 -6.51 -12.63
C LEU A 99 14.59 -7.74 -13.19
N ARG A 100 14.94 -8.70 -12.32
CA ARG A 100 15.56 -9.95 -12.76
C ARG A 100 14.69 -10.71 -13.77
N GLY A 101 13.39 -10.85 -13.50
CA GLY A 101 12.46 -11.47 -14.44
C GLY A 101 12.38 -10.73 -15.78
N ILE A 102 12.37 -9.38 -15.76
CA ILE A 102 12.39 -8.55 -16.96
C ILE A 102 13.73 -8.70 -17.72
N ALA A 103 14.86 -8.76 -17.01
CA ALA A 103 16.19 -8.94 -17.59
C ALA A 103 16.37 -10.32 -18.23
N ILE A 104 15.77 -11.39 -17.69
CA ILE A 104 15.73 -12.71 -18.35
C ILE A 104 14.99 -12.65 -19.69
N ALA A 105 13.98 -11.78 -19.82
CA ALA A 105 13.22 -11.63 -21.05
C ALA A 105 13.93 -10.81 -22.12
N ALA A 106 14.63 -9.75 -21.72
CA ALA A 106 15.17 -8.72 -22.61
C ALA A 106 16.65 -8.95 -22.98
N ASP A 107 17.04 -8.46 -24.16
CA ASP A 107 18.45 -8.39 -24.58
C ASP A 107 19.10 -7.08 -24.08
N LYS A 108 18.32 -5.99 -24.00
CA LYS A 108 18.76 -4.68 -23.51
C LYS A 108 17.68 -3.95 -22.72
N LEU A 109 18.06 -3.39 -21.58
CA LEU A 109 17.25 -2.51 -20.75
C LEU A 109 17.80 -1.09 -20.74
N ILE A 110 16.89 -0.11 -20.82
CA ILE A 110 17.15 1.29 -20.50
C ILE A 110 16.32 1.62 -19.27
N ILE A 111 16.96 1.94 -18.14
CA ILE A 111 16.27 2.20 -16.89
C ILE A 111 16.30 3.71 -16.61
N GLU A 112 15.12 4.34 -16.64
CA GLU A 112 14.94 5.72 -16.23
C GLU A 112 14.64 5.79 -14.72
N LEU A 113 15.58 6.32 -13.94
CA LEU A 113 15.43 6.55 -12.51
C LEU A 113 15.06 8.01 -12.24
N SER A 114 14.04 8.22 -11.40
CA SER A 114 13.71 9.54 -10.89
C SER A 114 14.73 9.98 -9.82
N TYR A 115 14.92 11.28 -9.68
CA TYR A 115 15.88 11.87 -8.74
C TYR A 115 15.31 13.16 -8.11
N PRO A 116 15.59 13.48 -6.84
CA PRO A 116 16.58 12.83 -5.98
C PRO A 116 16.07 11.54 -5.33
N THR A 117 14.78 11.24 -5.45
CA THR A 117 14.15 10.04 -4.87
C THR A 117 13.26 9.33 -5.90
N ASP A 118 12.89 8.08 -5.59
CA ASP A 118 11.75 7.43 -6.24
C ASP A 118 10.40 8.02 -5.78
N GLU A 119 9.30 7.49 -6.33
CA GLU A 119 7.92 7.90 -6.02
C GLU A 119 7.59 7.79 -4.52
N VAL A 120 8.13 6.78 -3.84
CA VAL A 120 7.88 6.54 -2.41
C VAL A 120 8.94 7.18 -1.52
N GLY A 121 9.90 7.93 -2.07
CA GLY A 121 10.87 8.70 -1.30
C GLY A 121 12.19 8.00 -0.99
N ASN A 122 12.46 6.80 -1.53
CA ASN A 122 13.80 6.21 -1.42
C ASN A 122 14.81 7.07 -2.18
N GLN A 123 15.90 7.42 -1.51
CA GLN A 123 16.91 8.33 -2.04
C GLN A 123 17.82 7.65 -3.06
N LEU A 124 18.03 8.34 -4.19
CA LEU A 124 19.02 8.03 -5.20
C LEU A 124 20.26 8.91 -5.05
N ILE A 125 20.09 10.16 -4.62
CA ILE A 125 21.13 11.14 -4.32
C ILE A 125 20.70 11.99 -3.12
N ASP A 126 21.68 12.64 -2.47
CA ASP A 126 21.38 13.62 -1.43
C ASP A 126 20.61 14.81 -2.05
N LYS A 127 19.49 15.19 -1.42
CA LYS A 127 18.68 16.32 -1.85
C LYS A 127 19.48 17.62 -1.86
N ALA A 128 20.44 17.81 -0.96
CA ALA A 128 21.30 18.99 -0.89
C ALA A 128 22.23 19.14 -2.11
N GLU A 129 22.58 18.04 -2.78
CA GLU A 129 23.40 18.09 -3.99
C GLU A 129 22.65 18.76 -5.15
N LEU A 130 21.32 18.63 -5.22
CA LEU A 130 20.52 19.33 -6.24
C LEU A 130 20.65 20.85 -6.14
N TRP A 131 20.61 21.38 -4.90
CA TRP A 131 20.73 22.81 -4.64
C TRP A 131 22.14 23.30 -4.96
N THR A 132 23.14 22.53 -4.52
CA THR A 132 24.56 22.88 -4.69
C THR A 132 24.96 22.86 -6.16
N ALA A 133 24.42 21.92 -6.95
CA ALA A 133 24.70 21.77 -8.37
C ALA A 133 23.77 22.61 -9.29
N ASN A 134 22.85 23.41 -8.73
CA ASN A 134 21.87 24.23 -9.46
C ASN A 134 21.08 23.43 -10.52
N ILE A 135 20.61 22.25 -10.13
CA ILE A 135 19.90 21.30 -11.00
C ILE A 135 18.40 21.57 -10.94
N ASN A 136 17.74 21.60 -12.09
CA ASN A 136 16.29 21.66 -12.19
C ASN A 136 15.73 20.22 -12.31
N PRO A 137 15.18 19.64 -11.23
CA PRO A 137 14.66 18.28 -11.26
C PRO A 137 13.48 18.10 -12.22
N TYR A 138 12.82 19.17 -12.68
CA TYR A 138 11.67 19.06 -13.59
C TYR A 138 12.04 19.12 -15.08
N ALA A 139 13.29 19.43 -15.42
CA ALA A 139 13.69 19.67 -16.80
C ALA A 139 15.01 18.99 -17.18
N ASP A 140 15.94 18.87 -16.23
CA ASP A 140 17.24 18.29 -16.52
C ASP A 140 17.12 16.78 -16.72
N VAL A 141 17.93 16.25 -17.64
CA VAL A 141 18.02 14.82 -17.94
C VAL A 141 19.49 14.47 -18.00
N PHE A 142 19.87 13.36 -17.36
CA PHE A 142 21.24 12.88 -17.34
C PHE A 142 21.34 11.49 -17.93
N ASP A 143 22.39 11.25 -18.70
CA ASP A 143 22.93 9.91 -18.85
C ASP A 143 23.81 9.56 -17.64
N GLU A 144 24.26 8.32 -17.57
CA GLU A 144 25.07 7.84 -16.45
C GLU A 144 26.42 8.54 -16.31
N GLU A 145 27.08 8.91 -17.41
CA GLU A 145 28.36 9.61 -17.34
C GLU A 145 28.18 11.01 -16.74
N SER A 146 27.24 11.80 -17.26
CA SER A 146 26.95 13.14 -16.76
C SER A 146 26.37 13.13 -15.35
N PHE A 147 25.61 12.10 -14.97
CA PHE A 147 25.12 11.90 -13.62
C PHE A 147 26.27 11.68 -12.63
N ASN A 148 27.19 10.75 -12.93
CA ASN A 148 28.34 10.43 -12.07
C ASN A 148 29.38 11.56 -11.99
N GLN A 149 29.44 12.46 -12.97
CA GLN A 149 30.28 13.66 -12.90
C GLN A 149 29.69 14.75 -11.99
N LYS A 150 28.35 14.81 -11.87
CA LYS A 150 27.64 15.85 -11.14
C LYS A 150 27.36 15.47 -9.69
N PHE A 151 27.04 14.21 -9.45
CA PHE A 151 26.54 13.73 -8.16
C PHE A 151 27.50 12.74 -7.53
N THR A 152 27.57 12.78 -6.20
CA THR A 152 28.32 11.77 -5.46
C THR A 152 27.58 10.45 -5.52
N LYS A 153 28.32 9.36 -5.65
CA LYS A 153 27.74 8.02 -5.57
C LYS A 153 27.10 7.81 -4.20
N TYR A 154 25.77 7.69 -4.20
CA TYR A 154 24.98 7.55 -2.98
C TYR A 154 24.91 6.10 -2.52
N TYR A 155 25.01 5.90 -1.21
CA TYR A 155 24.76 4.62 -0.55
C TYR A 155 23.67 4.83 0.48
N HIS A 156 22.62 4.03 0.42
CA HIS A 156 21.46 4.16 1.30
C HIS A 156 21.88 4.08 2.78
N GLU A 157 21.54 5.09 3.57
CA GLU A 157 22.04 5.30 4.93
C GLU A 157 21.94 4.04 5.83
N PHE A 158 20.79 3.37 5.79
CA PHE A 158 20.55 2.19 6.63
C PHE A 158 21.09 0.86 6.08
N THR A 159 21.28 0.74 4.76
CA THR A 159 21.58 -0.57 4.12
C THR A 159 22.94 -0.63 3.46
N GLY A 160 23.58 0.52 3.21
CA GLY A 160 24.85 0.63 2.51
C GLY A 160 24.76 0.26 1.03
N ILE A 161 23.56 0.24 0.43
CA ILE A 161 23.35 -0.19 -0.95
C ILE A 161 23.34 1.01 -1.89
N ASN A 162 24.06 0.87 -3.00
CA ASN A 162 23.88 1.70 -4.18
C ASN A 162 22.93 0.98 -5.16
N TYR A 163 21.78 1.59 -5.46
CA TYR A 163 20.75 0.94 -6.27
C TYR A 163 21.09 0.89 -7.77
N ILE A 164 21.91 1.82 -8.27
CA ILE A 164 22.39 1.79 -9.67
C ILE A 164 23.27 0.55 -9.87
N ASP A 165 24.24 0.32 -8.97
CA ASP A 165 25.10 -0.86 -8.99
C ASP A 165 24.29 -2.16 -8.85
N LEU A 166 23.37 -2.19 -7.88
CA LEU A 166 22.53 -3.37 -7.64
C LEU A 166 21.71 -3.74 -8.88
N TYR A 167 21.06 -2.76 -9.50
CA TYR A 167 20.22 -2.99 -10.68
C TYR A 167 21.06 -3.37 -11.90
N ARG A 168 22.26 -2.77 -12.04
CA ARG A 168 23.24 -3.17 -13.04
C ARG A 168 23.64 -4.63 -12.89
N GLU A 169 24.06 -5.02 -11.69
CA GLU A 169 24.50 -6.39 -11.37
C GLU A 169 23.41 -7.42 -11.67
N ILE A 170 22.15 -7.10 -11.35
CA ILE A 170 20.99 -7.96 -11.65
C ILE A 170 20.85 -8.19 -13.17
N CYS A 171 20.96 -7.14 -13.97
CA CYS A 171 20.81 -7.25 -15.42
C CYS A 171 21.98 -8.02 -16.06
N GLU A 172 23.21 -7.66 -15.69
CA GLU A 172 24.42 -8.25 -16.26
C GLU A 172 24.56 -9.74 -15.93
N LYS A 173 24.13 -10.16 -14.72
CA LYS A 173 24.09 -11.58 -14.33
C LYS A 173 23.20 -12.44 -15.22
N GLU A 174 22.14 -11.87 -15.76
CA GLU A 174 21.21 -12.56 -16.67
C GLU A 174 21.60 -12.35 -18.14
N GLY A 175 22.76 -11.74 -18.42
CA GLY A 175 23.26 -11.48 -19.77
C GLY A 175 22.57 -10.34 -20.51
N CYS A 176 21.82 -9.49 -19.79
CA CYS A 176 21.10 -8.35 -20.36
C CYS A 176 21.96 -7.08 -20.31
N GLU A 177 22.14 -6.40 -21.44
CA GLU A 177 22.79 -5.08 -21.48
C GLU A 177 21.93 -4.05 -20.75
N VAL A 178 22.53 -3.15 -19.97
CA VAL A 178 21.79 -2.12 -19.21
C VAL A 178 22.42 -0.74 -19.34
N GLN A 179 21.55 0.24 -19.57
CA GLN A 179 21.87 1.67 -19.62
C GLN A 179 20.95 2.42 -18.65
N PHE A 180 21.50 3.39 -17.90
CA PHE A 180 20.70 4.27 -17.04
C PHE A 180 20.48 5.64 -17.66
N VAL A 181 19.30 6.19 -17.38
CA VAL A 181 18.89 7.56 -17.65
C VAL A 181 18.29 8.12 -16.37
N PHE A 182 18.49 9.40 -16.09
CA PHE A 182 18.00 10.05 -14.89
C PHE A 182 17.11 11.21 -15.29
N ALA A 183 15.81 11.11 -15.03
CA ALA A 183 14.80 12.10 -15.37
C ALA A 183 13.56 11.93 -14.48
N ASN A 184 12.91 13.05 -14.13
CA ASN A 184 11.59 13.01 -13.48
C ASN A 184 10.43 13.19 -14.46
N ASP A 185 10.71 13.69 -15.67
CA ASP A 185 9.74 13.71 -16.75
C ASP A 185 9.83 12.40 -17.53
N PRO A 186 8.81 11.50 -17.42
CA PRO A 186 8.88 10.17 -18.05
C PRO A 186 8.96 10.22 -19.57
N ARG A 187 8.69 11.38 -20.19
CA ARG A 187 8.79 11.56 -21.64
C ARG A 187 10.23 11.52 -22.14
N ALA A 188 11.23 11.69 -21.26
CA ALA A 188 12.64 11.65 -21.64
C ALA A 188 13.04 10.33 -22.32
N ILE A 189 12.46 9.19 -21.89
CA ILE A 189 12.75 7.88 -22.47
C ILE A 189 11.88 7.50 -23.68
N ALA A 190 10.84 8.26 -24.02
CA ALA A 190 9.80 7.85 -24.99
C ALA A 190 10.34 7.51 -26.39
N GLY A 191 11.47 8.11 -26.80
CA GLY A 191 12.16 7.84 -28.07
C GLY A 191 13.31 6.84 -28.00
N MET A 192 13.63 6.32 -26.80
CA MET A 192 14.82 5.49 -26.60
C MET A 192 14.54 3.99 -26.79
N ALA A 193 13.30 3.54 -26.64
CA ALA A 193 12.85 2.17 -26.93
C ALA A 193 11.38 2.14 -27.39
N ASP A 194 11.04 1.17 -28.23
CA ASP A 194 9.66 0.98 -28.71
C ASP A 194 8.74 0.34 -27.64
N ASN A 195 9.33 -0.41 -26.71
CA ASN A 195 8.63 -1.08 -25.61
C ASN A 195 8.98 -0.40 -24.30
N ILE A 196 7.96 -0.09 -23.51
CA ILE A 196 8.11 0.60 -22.23
C ILE A 196 7.30 -0.12 -21.17
N ILE A 197 7.94 -0.37 -20.02
CA ILE A 197 7.31 -0.85 -18.79
C ILE A 197 7.34 0.29 -17.77
N VAL A 198 6.15 0.78 -17.41
CA VAL A 198 5.96 1.75 -16.33
C VAL A 198 5.96 1.03 -14.99
N CYS A 199 6.85 1.43 -14.09
CA CYS A 199 7.05 0.82 -12.78
C CYS A 199 6.59 1.69 -11.60
N ASP A 200 6.09 2.90 -11.88
CA ASP A 200 5.35 3.68 -10.89
C ASP A 200 4.25 2.85 -10.22
N ILE A 201 4.01 3.13 -8.95
CA ILE A 201 2.92 2.56 -8.19
C ILE A 201 1.72 3.49 -8.33
N HIS A 202 1.71 4.67 -7.73
CA HIS A 202 0.50 5.50 -7.64
C HIS A 202 0.31 6.40 -8.86
N SER A 203 1.41 6.85 -9.46
CA SER A 203 1.44 7.77 -10.60
C SER A 203 1.33 7.06 -11.96
N ARG A 204 1.34 5.73 -11.98
CA ARG A 204 1.37 4.84 -13.16
C ARG A 204 0.44 5.24 -14.31
N HIS A 205 -0.79 5.65 -13.99
CA HIS A 205 -1.76 6.05 -15.01
C HIS A 205 -1.37 7.37 -15.69
N LYS A 206 -0.89 8.34 -14.90
CA LYS A 206 -0.38 9.61 -15.39
C LYS A 206 0.89 9.39 -16.22
N THR A 207 1.85 8.62 -15.72
CA THR A 207 3.09 8.32 -16.44
C THR A 207 2.82 7.65 -17.77
N ARG A 208 1.95 6.62 -17.80
CA ARG A 208 1.55 5.94 -19.03
C ARG A 208 0.90 6.89 -20.04
N GLN A 209 0.05 7.82 -19.57
CA GLN A 209 -0.58 8.80 -20.45
C GLN A 209 0.45 9.76 -21.04
N LEU A 210 1.36 10.30 -20.23
CA LEU A 210 2.43 11.21 -20.70
C LEU A 210 3.33 10.56 -21.75
N LEU A 211 3.68 9.29 -21.56
CA LEU A 211 4.47 8.53 -22.54
C LEU A 211 3.73 8.34 -23.86
N LYS A 212 2.44 7.98 -23.81
CA LYS A 212 1.59 7.84 -25.01
C LYS A 212 1.47 9.16 -25.77
N ASP A 213 1.25 10.26 -25.05
CA ASP A 213 1.16 11.60 -25.64
C ASP A 213 2.49 12.05 -26.27
N ALA A 214 3.62 11.56 -25.75
CA ALA A 214 4.95 11.76 -26.32
C ALA A 214 5.28 10.83 -27.51
N GLY A 215 4.34 9.98 -27.93
CA GLY A 215 4.51 9.10 -29.09
C GLY A 215 5.13 7.73 -28.80
N ALA A 216 5.19 7.31 -27.53
CA ALA A 216 5.64 5.96 -27.18
C ALA A 216 4.70 4.90 -27.78
N LYS A 217 5.28 3.84 -28.36
CA LYS A 217 4.52 2.83 -29.13
C LYS A 217 3.83 1.81 -28.23
N ASN A 218 4.60 0.96 -27.54
CA ASN A 218 4.06 -0.12 -26.71
C ASN A 218 4.32 0.19 -25.23
N VAL A 219 3.33 0.75 -24.54
CA VAL A 219 3.46 1.12 -23.12
C VAL A 219 2.55 0.25 -22.26
N ILE A 220 3.15 -0.62 -21.46
CA ILE A 220 2.48 -1.39 -20.40
C ILE A 220 2.99 -0.92 -19.02
N GLY A 221 2.39 -1.41 -17.95
CA GLY A 221 2.96 -1.26 -16.61
C GLY A 221 3.13 -2.59 -15.90
N LEU A 222 3.69 -2.56 -14.69
CA LEU A 222 3.79 -3.74 -13.83
C LEU A 222 2.42 -4.39 -13.55
N ASP A 223 1.34 -3.59 -13.57
CA ASP A 223 -0.07 -4.02 -13.50
C ASP A 223 -0.52 -4.89 -14.68
N HIS A 224 0.25 -4.96 -15.77
CA HIS A 224 -0.07 -5.79 -16.94
C HIS A 224 0.66 -7.12 -16.94
N ILE A 225 1.68 -7.30 -16.09
CA ILE A 225 2.52 -8.49 -16.06
C ILE A 225 1.96 -9.44 -15.00
N LEU A 226 1.77 -10.72 -15.35
CA LEU A 226 1.06 -11.71 -14.52
C LEU A 226 -0.35 -11.28 -14.12
N ASN A 227 -1.07 -10.60 -15.02
CA ASN A 227 -2.44 -10.12 -14.79
C ASN A 227 -3.53 -11.04 -15.35
N GLN A 228 -3.16 -12.24 -15.82
CA GLN A 228 -4.10 -13.22 -16.36
C GLN A 228 -4.15 -14.47 -15.46
N PRO A 229 -5.32 -15.13 -15.35
CA PRO A 229 -5.42 -16.37 -14.60
C PRO A 229 -4.46 -17.44 -15.11
N SER A 230 -3.80 -18.13 -14.18
CA SER A 230 -2.88 -19.24 -14.45
C SER A 230 -3.11 -20.35 -13.43
N GLN A 231 -2.87 -21.60 -13.85
CA GLN A 231 -2.85 -22.77 -12.97
C GLN A 231 -1.43 -23.09 -12.48
N ASP A 232 -0.41 -22.55 -13.14
CA ASP A 232 1.00 -22.89 -12.89
C ASP A 232 1.66 -21.93 -11.89
N HIS A 233 1.17 -20.69 -11.85
CA HIS A 233 1.68 -19.63 -10.97
C HIS A 233 0.54 -18.71 -10.51
N GLY A 234 0.84 -17.89 -9.51
CA GLY A 234 -0.03 -16.83 -9.02
C GLY A 234 -0.27 -15.74 -10.06
N TYR A 235 -1.30 -14.93 -9.84
CA TYR A 235 -1.65 -13.79 -10.68
C TYR A 235 -2.44 -12.74 -9.89
N ASN A 236 -2.54 -11.54 -10.44
CA ASN A 236 -3.45 -10.51 -9.94
C ASN A 236 -4.07 -9.72 -11.10
N LEU A 237 -5.40 -9.82 -11.28
CA LEU A 237 -6.11 -9.24 -12.41
C LEU A 237 -5.98 -7.71 -12.49
N GLU A 238 -5.92 -7.04 -11.34
CA GLU A 238 -5.93 -5.57 -11.26
C GLU A 238 -4.52 -5.00 -11.12
N TYR A 239 -3.68 -5.66 -10.32
CA TYR A 239 -2.39 -5.11 -9.91
C TYR A 239 -1.19 -5.83 -10.52
N GLY A 240 -1.36 -6.95 -11.23
CA GLY A 240 -0.25 -7.69 -11.82
C GLY A 240 0.89 -7.91 -10.82
N LEU A 241 2.06 -7.32 -11.11
CA LEU A 241 3.23 -7.34 -10.24
C LEU A 241 3.28 -6.23 -9.17
N LEU A 242 2.40 -5.22 -9.20
CA LEU A 242 2.35 -4.20 -8.16
C LEU A 242 1.98 -4.79 -6.79
N GLY A 243 2.64 -4.34 -5.73
CA GLY A 243 2.46 -4.88 -4.37
C GLY A 243 3.17 -6.23 -4.14
N SER A 244 3.96 -6.71 -5.11
CA SER A 244 4.71 -7.95 -4.96
C SER A 244 5.89 -7.79 -4.00
N ASN A 245 6.17 -8.84 -3.25
CA ASN A 245 7.29 -8.93 -2.31
C ASN A 245 8.17 -10.14 -2.61
N LYS A 246 9.47 -10.03 -2.35
CA LYS A 246 10.40 -11.15 -2.44
C LYS A 246 9.99 -12.25 -1.45
N ALA A 247 9.78 -13.47 -1.95
CA ALA A 247 9.47 -14.64 -1.12
C ALA A 247 10.71 -15.53 -0.94
N THR A 248 11.40 -15.83 -2.03
CA THR A 248 12.65 -16.61 -2.05
C THR A 248 13.68 -15.93 -2.95
N ALA A 249 14.78 -16.60 -3.31
CA ALA A 249 15.77 -16.07 -4.24
C ALA A 249 15.24 -15.94 -5.69
N ASP A 250 14.17 -16.68 -6.00
CA ASP A 250 13.67 -16.93 -7.35
C ASP A 250 12.14 -16.77 -7.47
N LYS A 251 11.41 -16.62 -6.35
CA LYS A 251 9.98 -16.39 -6.32
C LYS A 251 9.59 -15.06 -5.67
N VAL A 252 8.57 -14.43 -6.24
CA VAL A 252 7.82 -13.33 -5.64
C VAL A 252 6.50 -13.84 -5.09
N LYS A 253 6.02 -13.21 -4.02
CA LYS A 253 4.63 -13.28 -3.57
C LYS A 253 3.90 -12.09 -4.16
N LEU A 254 2.87 -12.36 -4.94
CA LEU A 254 2.03 -11.35 -5.57
C LEU A 254 1.02 -10.78 -4.57
N PHE A 255 0.53 -9.58 -4.85
CA PHE A 255 -0.51 -8.93 -4.05
C PHE A 255 -1.81 -9.78 -4.05
N PRO A 256 -2.62 -9.79 -2.97
CA PRO A 256 -3.76 -10.69 -2.88
C PRO A 256 -4.79 -10.50 -3.98
N ARG A 257 -5.42 -11.61 -4.38
CA ARG A 257 -6.57 -11.64 -5.30
C ARG A 257 -7.86 -11.95 -4.54
N ASP A 258 -9.02 -11.77 -5.16
CA ASP A 258 -10.33 -12.16 -4.59
C ASP A 258 -10.59 -11.63 -3.16
N SER A 259 -10.01 -10.48 -2.84
CA SER A 259 -10.05 -9.85 -1.51
C SER A 259 -11.46 -9.46 -1.09
N GLN A 260 -12.25 -8.90 -2.01
CA GLN A 260 -13.61 -8.44 -1.71
C GLN A 260 -14.57 -9.61 -1.39
N PRO A 261 -14.67 -10.69 -2.20
CA PRO A 261 -15.46 -11.87 -1.83
C PRO A 261 -15.02 -12.50 -0.49
N PHE A 262 -13.72 -12.52 -0.21
CA PHE A 262 -13.19 -13.07 1.03
C PHE A 262 -13.67 -12.32 2.27
N VAL A 263 -13.57 -10.98 2.29
CA VAL A 263 -13.97 -10.20 3.48
C VAL A 263 -15.48 -10.28 3.73
N GLU A 264 -16.29 -10.38 2.68
CA GLU A 264 -17.74 -10.56 2.79
C GLU A 264 -18.10 -11.93 3.37
N ALA A 265 -17.42 -12.99 2.89
CA ALA A 265 -17.58 -14.33 3.44
C ALA A 265 -17.12 -14.41 4.91
N LEU A 266 -15.99 -13.78 5.25
CA LEU A 266 -15.47 -13.76 6.61
C LEU A 266 -16.40 -12.99 7.57
N GLN A 267 -16.96 -11.86 7.14
CA GLN A 267 -17.96 -11.13 7.93
C GLN A 267 -19.17 -12.00 8.26
N LEU A 268 -19.66 -12.79 7.30
CA LEU A 268 -20.75 -13.73 7.56
C LEU A 268 -20.36 -14.80 8.60
N ARG A 269 -19.17 -15.39 8.47
CA ARG A 269 -18.65 -16.37 9.45
C ARG A 269 -18.49 -15.79 10.85
N LEU A 270 -18.00 -14.55 10.96
CA LEU A 270 -17.90 -13.84 12.23
C LEU A 270 -19.30 -13.57 12.82
N LYS A 271 -20.27 -13.20 11.99
CA LYS A 271 -21.66 -13.00 12.42
C LYS A 271 -22.30 -14.29 12.93
N GLU A 272 -22.09 -15.42 12.25
CA GLU A 272 -22.54 -16.74 12.70
C GLU A 272 -21.92 -17.10 14.07
N ARG A 273 -20.62 -16.82 14.23
CA ARG A 273 -19.88 -17.22 15.43
C ARG A 273 -20.13 -16.34 16.66
N PHE A 274 -20.24 -15.03 16.46
CA PHE A 274 -20.32 -14.05 17.55
C PHE A 274 -21.71 -13.40 17.68
N GLY A 275 -22.60 -13.55 16.69
CA GLY A 275 -23.88 -12.85 16.65
C GLY A 275 -23.72 -11.32 16.46
N LYS A 276 -22.54 -10.86 16.02
CA LYS A 276 -22.19 -9.45 15.87
C LYS A 276 -21.79 -9.14 14.43
N ASN A 277 -22.14 -7.94 13.97
CA ASN A 277 -21.70 -7.44 12.68
C ASN A 277 -20.32 -6.79 12.81
N ILE A 278 -19.28 -7.62 12.73
CA ILE A 278 -17.88 -7.20 12.74
C ILE A 278 -17.48 -6.82 11.32
N GLU A 279 -16.90 -5.64 11.14
CA GLU A 279 -16.35 -5.21 9.86
C GLU A 279 -15.01 -5.90 9.60
N VAL A 280 -14.69 -6.14 8.33
CA VAL A 280 -13.49 -6.87 7.93
C VAL A 280 -12.77 -6.09 6.85
N MET A 281 -11.45 -6.02 6.92
CA MET A 281 -10.62 -5.53 5.83
C MET A 281 -9.34 -6.32 5.69
N ILE A 282 -8.88 -6.44 4.45
CA ILE A 282 -7.48 -6.76 4.16
C ILE A 282 -6.75 -5.43 4.07
N TYR A 283 -5.61 -5.28 4.75
CA TYR A 283 -4.80 -4.06 4.72
C TYR A 283 -3.41 -4.37 4.21
N GLY A 284 -2.85 -3.46 3.41
CA GLY A 284 -1.47 -3.42 2.95
C GLY A 284 -0.62 -2.47 3.78
N ASP A 285 0.45 -1.94 3.18
CA ASP A 285 1.30 -0.94 3.81
C ASP A 285 0.48 0.32 4.23
N GLY A 286 0.89 0.98 5.32
CA GLY A 286 0.19 2.14 5.86
C GLY A 286 0.40 3.43 5.05
N ALA A 287 -0.67 4.16 4.74
CA ALA A 287 -0.60 5.46 4.07
C ALA A 287 -0.07 6.60 4.97
N PHE A 288 1.18 6.50 5.44
CA PHE A 288 1.90 7.55 6.16
C PHE A 288 3.30 7.77 5.58
N LYS A 289 3.86 8.95 5.86
CA LYS A 289 5.23 9.31 5.48
C LYS A 289 6.07 9.41 6.74
N ASP A 290 7.14 8.64 6.81
CA ASP A 290 8.11 8.75 7.89
C ASP A 290 8.81 10.12 7.82
N PRO A 291 8.79 10.95 8.88
CA PRO A 291 9.43 12.26 8.85
C PRO A 291 10.97 12.20 8.88
N TYR A 292 11.58 11.07 9.28
CA TYR A 292 13.04 10.98 9.37
C TYR A 292 13.67 10.59 8.03
N GLY A 293 13.28 9.45 7.45
CA GLY A 293 13.72 9.00 6.13
C GLY A 293 13.01 9.71 4.97
N GLU A 294 11.90 10.40 5.24
CA GLU A 294 11.01 10.99 4.23
C GLU A 294 10.47 9.97 3.22
N ILE A 295 10.39 8.71 3.64
CA ILE A 295 9.86 7.59 2.86
C ILE A 295 8.36 7.46 3.15
N TRP A 296 7.56 7.33 2.10
CA TRP A 296 6.17 6.93 2.16
C TRP A 296 6.10 5.43 2.33
N GLU A 297 5.51 4.98 3.43
CA GLU A 297 5.26 3.56 3.72
C GLU A 297 4.04 3.06 2.93
N LEU A 298 3.90 3.45 1.67
CA LEU A 298 2.82 3.01 0.77
C LEU A 298 3.41 2.48 -0.53
N ALA A 299 4.13 1.36 -0.43
CA ALA A 299 4.70 0.65 -1.57
C ALA A 299 3.73 -0.39 -2.19
N ASP A 300 2.57 -0.59 -1.57
CA ASP A 300 1.42 -1.27 -2.14
C ASP A 300 0.60 -0.37 -3.06
N PRO A 301 -0.11 -0.93 -4.06
CA PRO A 301 -0.90 -0.15 -4.99
C PRO A 301 -2.16 0.47 -4.38
N VAL A 302 -2.63 -0.06 -3.24
CA VAL A 302 -3.75 0.44 -2.42
C VAL A 302 -3.56 0.02 -0.96
N VAL A 303 -4.12 0.81 -0.02
CA VAL A 303 -4.09 0.47 1.42
C VAL A 303 -4.97 -0.75 1.73
N SER A 304 -6.08 -0.94 1.02
CA SER A 304 -7.00 -2.06 1.27
C SER A 304 -7.54 -2.62 -0.04
N PRO A 305 -7.14 -3.84 -0.44
CA PRO A 305 -7.67 -4.48 -1.65
C PRO A 305 -9.09 -5.05 -1.47
N GLY A 306 -9.62 -5.10 -0.24
CA GLY A 306 -10.96 -5.60 0.03
C GLY A 306 -11.41 -5.27 1.44
N PHE A 307 -12.64 -4.79 1.56
CA PHE A 307 -13.22 -4.39 2.85
C PHE A 307 -14.75 -4.45 2.85
N THR A 308 -15.34 -4.65 4.02
CA THR A 308 -16.80 -4.70 4.18
C THR A 308 -17.45 -3.32 4.02
N SER A 309 -18.71 -3.30 3.59
CA SER A 309 -19.40 -2.04 3.23
C SER A 309 -19.50 -1.02 4.37
N GLY A 310 -19.46 -1.47 5.63
CA GLY A 310 -19.49 -0.57 6.79
C GLY A 310 -18.23 0.29 6.94
N LEU A 311 -17.16 0.00 6.20
CA LEU A 311 -15.92 0.79 6.17
C LEU A 311 -15.88 1.80 5.02
N ARG A 312 -16.93 1.90 4.20
CA ARG A 312 -17.05 2.92 3.16
C ARG A 312 -17.29 4.30 3.78
N GLY A 313 -16.64 5.30 3.20
CA GLY A 313 -16.85 6.71 3.55
C GLY A 313 -15.66 7.34 4.25
N ARG A 314 -15.93 8.42 4.97
CA ARG A 314 -14.95 9.28 5.61
C ARG A 314 -15.38 9.55 7.05
N PRO A 315 -14.43 9.82 7.97
CA PRO A 315 -14.78 10.28 9.31
C PRO A 315 -15.67 11.52 9.24
N ASN A 316 -16.73 11.53 10.03
CA ASN A 316 -17.71 12.60 10.06
C ASN A 316 -18.03 12.97 11.52
N GLU A 317 -17.01 13.32 12.28
CA GLU A 317 -17.12 13.70 13.68
C GLU A 317 -17.35 15.21 13.84
N LEU A 318 -17.88 15.63 14.99
CA LEU A 318 -17.94 17.04 15.36
C LEU A 318 -16.60 17.47 15.96
N LYS A 319 -16.15 18.69 15.67
CA LYS A 319 -14.99 19.30 16.33
C LYS A 319 -15.37 19.72 17.75
N ILE A 320 -15.29 18.78 18.69
CA ILE A 320 -15.65 19.00 20.10
C ILE A 320 -14.94 20.23 20.68
N LYS A 321 -13.64 20.40 20.39
CA LYS A 321 -12.86 21.57 20.84
C LYS A 321 -13.42 22.88 20.29
N TYR A 322 -13.76 22.93 19.00
CA TYR A 322 -14.36 24.12 18.40
C TYR A 322 -15.71 24.47 19.05
N LEU A 323 -16.57 23.47 19.28
CA LEU A 323 -17.86 23.68 19.95
C LEU A 323 -17.66 24.19 21.38
N ALA A 324 -16.67 23.67 22.10
CA ALA A 324 -16.35 24.10 23.45
C ALA A 324 -15.79 25.52 23.52
N ASP A 325 -14.90 25.87 22.59
CA ASP A 325 -14.21 27.17 22.57
C ASP A 325 -15.04 28.30 21.97
N ASN A 326 -16.10 27.99 21.19
CA ASN A 326 -16.94 28.97 20.51
C ASN A 326 -18.42 28.88 20.94
N ASP A 327 -19.14 27.88 20.43
CA ASP A 327 -20.61 27.77 20.57
C ASP A 327 -21.08 27.65 22.03
N TYR A 328 -20.24 27.08 22.89
CA TYR A 328 -20.52 26.81 24.29
C TYR A 328 -19.49 27.45 25.25
N ALA A 329 -18.80 28.50 24.79
CA ALA A 329 -17.79 29.19 25.56
C ALA A 329 -18.37 29.75 26.88
N GLY A 330 -17.68 29.52 27.99
CA GLY A 330 -18.07 30.03 29.31
C GLY A 330 -19.08 29.18 30.08
N LEU A 331 -19.58 28.07 29.51
CA LEU A 331 -20.42 27.13 30.26
C LEU A 331 -19.61 26.35 31.31
N PRO A 332 -20.19 26.04 32.49
CA PRO A 332 -19.61 25.10 33.44
C PRO A 332 -19.40 23.72 32.81
N SER A 333 -18.35 22.99 33.22
CA SER A 333 -17.94 21.73 32.59
C SER A 333 -19.04 20.66 32.46
N GLU A 334 -19.92 20.56 33.47
CA GLU A 334 -21.03 19.61 33.45
C GLU A 334 -22.07 19.97 32.38
N GLU A 335 -22.44 21.25 32.30
CA GLU A 335 -23.41 21.76 31.32
C GLU A 335 -22.83 21.71 29.90
N LEU A 336 -21.56 22.07 29.74
CA LEU A 336 -20.81 21.94 28.49
C LEU A 336 -20.84 20.50 27.97
N THR A 337 -20.60 19.52 28.85
CA THR A 337 -20.63 18.10 28.48
C THR A 337 -22.00 17.70 27.97
N CYS A 338 -23.07 18.06 28.68
CA CYS A 338 -24.44 17.76 28.27
C CYS A 338 -24.76 18.36 26.89
N LYS A 339 -24.39 19.62 26.64
CA LYS A 339 -24.62 20.29 25.35
C LYS A 339 -23.89 19.63 24.19
N ILE A 340 -22.63 19.26 24.39
CA ILE A 340 -21.85 18.55 23.36
C ILE A 340 -22.48 17.18 23.07
N GLN A 341 -22.90 16.43 24.08
CA GLN A 341 -23.55 15.14 23.89
C GLN A 341 -24.91 15.26 23.19
N GLU A 342 -25.72 16.26 23.55
CA GLU A 342 -26.97 16.59 22.84
C GLU A 342 -26.70 16.88 21.36
N ARG A 343 -25.71 17.74 21.07
CA ARG A 343 -25.36 18.13 19.70
C ARG A 343 -24.90 16.96 18.84
N ILE A 344 -24.13 16.04 19.41
CA ILE A 344 -23.71 14.80 18.73
C ILE A 344 -24.93 13.93 18.40
N ARG A 345 -25.84 13.73 19.36
CA ARG A 345 -27.06 12.92 19.16
C ARG A 345 -27.99 13.55 18.12
N GLU A 346 -28.11 14.87 18.09
CA GLU A 346 -28.87 15.60 17.07
C GLU A 346 -28.29 15.40 15.67
N LYS A 347 -26.96 15.54 15.53
CA LYS A 347 -26.27 15.29 14.26
C LYS A 347 -26.55 13.87 13.76
N LEU A 348 -26.33 12.85 14.60
CA LEU A 348 -26.57 11.45 14.24
C LEU A 348 -28.01 11.19 13.79
N LYS A 349 -29.00 11.79 14.47
CA LYS A 349 -30.41 11.71 14.06
C LYS A 349 -30.67 12.37 12.70
N ALA A 350 -30.07 13.53 12.45
CA ALA A 350 -30.22 14.23 11.18
C ALA A 350 -29.55 13.49 10.00
N GLU A 351 -28.41 12.85 10.24
CA GLU A 351 -27.70 12.04 9.25
C GLU A 351 -28.39 10.71 8.97
N ALA A 352 -29.06 10.11 9.96
CA ALA A 352 -29.95 8.97 9.71
C ALA A 352 -31.14 9.33 8.80
N GLN A 353 -31.47 10.62 8.66
CA GLN A 353 -32.60 11.14 7.88
C GLN A 353 -32.18 11.80 6.55
N LYS A 354 -30.87 11.98 6.28
CA LYS A 354 -30.34 12.59 5.06
C LYS A 354 -29.04 11.90 4.65
N SER A 355 -28.82 11.69 3.35
CA SER A 355 -27.48 11.43 2.83
C SER A 355 -26.65 12.72 2.95
N SER A 356 -26.02 12.95 4.11
CA SER A 356 -25.47 14.25 4.46
C SER A 356 -24.06 14.47 3.90
N GLU A 357 -23.95 15.38 2.94
CA GLU A 357 -22.76 16.16 2.63
C GLU A 357 -22.84 17.50 3.38
N SER A 358 -22.31 17.58 4.61
CA SER A 358 -21.86 18.85 5.18
C SER A 358 -21.14 18.64 6.51
N SER A 359 -19.82 18.75 6.51
CA SER A 359 -19.08 19.22 7.68
C SER A 359 -17.83 19.99 7.21
N GLU A 360 -17.61 21.16 7.80
CA GLU A 360 -16.40 21.94 7.54
C GLU A 360 -15.20 21.36 8.30
N GLY A 361 -14.23 20.86 7.53
CA GLY A 361 -12.82 20.88 7.88
C GLY A 361 -12.27 19.62 8.51
N THR A 362 -11.96 18.62 7.70
CA THR A 362 -10.75 17.79 7.79
C THR A 362 -10.31 17.49 6.36
N THR A 363 -9.01 17.28 6.11
CA THR A 363 -8.58 16.74 4.80
C THR A 363 -9.31 15.39 4.61
N PRO A 364 -10.09 15.20 3.53
CA PRO A 364 -10.92 14.01 3.39
C PRO A 364 -10.03 12.78 3.28
N ARG A 365 -10.06 11.91 4.29
CA ARG A 365 -9.36 10.62 4.32
C ARG A 365 -10.39 9.50 4.31
N GLN A 366 -10.12 8.42 3.57
CA GLN A 366 -11.00 7.26 3.61
C GLN A 366 -10.81 6.55 4.95
N ILE A 367 -11.90 5.96 5.47
CA ILE A 367 -11.86 5.19 6.72
C ILE A 367 -10.87 4.02 6.60
N THR A 368 -10.81 3.37 5.44
CA THR A 368 -9.87 2.28 5.15
C THR A 368 -8.42 2.71 5.20
N ASP A 369 -8.09 3.92 4.72
CA ASP A 369 -6.72 4.44 4.76
C ASP A 369 -6.27 4.68 6.21
N LEU A 370 -7.19 5.18 7.04
CA LEU A 370 -6.93 5.42 8.46
C LEU A 370 -6.81 4.12 9.26
N LEU A 371 -7.73 3.18 9.07
CA LEU A 371 -7.73 1.88 9.74
C LEU A 371 -6.57 1.00 9.27
N GLY A 372 -6.23 1.04 7.98
CA GLY A 372 -5.11 0.33 7.40
C GLY A 372 -3.78 0.83 7.97
N SER A 373 -3.55 2.14 7.99
CA SER A 373 -2.37 2.71 8.64
C SER A 373 -2.30 2.41 10.13
N LEU A 374 -3.45 2.41 10.82
CA LEU A 374 -3.51 2.05 12.24
C LEU A 374 -3.16 0.58 12.48
N ALA A 375 -3.64 -0.31 11.61
CA ALA A 375 -3.34 -1.73 11.66
C ALA A 375 -1.87 -1.99 11.34
N ASP A 376 -1.33 -1.36 10.30
CA ASP A 376 0.07 -1.50 9.90
C ASP A 376 1.04 -1.04 10.99
N LEU A 377 0.81 0.13 11.60
CA LEU A 377 1.60 0.57 12.76
C LEU A 377 1.53 -0.42 13.94
N SER A 378 0.39 -1.10 14.12
CA SER A 378 0.20 -2.09 15.18
C SER A 378 0.90 -3.42 14.88
N SER A 379 0.85 -3.92 13.64
CA SER A 379 1.56 -5.15 13.24
C SER A 379 3.07 -4.92 13.13
N GLY A 380 3.46 -3.73 12.68
CA GLY A 380 4.83 -3.35 12.35
C GLY A 380 5.36 -4.07 11.11
N SER A 381 6.52 -3.61 10.64
CA SER A 381 7.20 -4.11 9.44
C SER A 381 7.98 -5.42 9.64
N GLY A 382 8.02 -5.95 10.86
CA GLY A 382 8.75 -7.17 11.22
C GLY A 382 7.82 -8.33 11.57
N ASP A 383 8.36 -9.55 11.56
CA ASP A 383 7.61 -10.76 11.92
C ASP A 383 7.38 -10.87 13.44
N LYS A 384 6.50 -10.00 13.97
CA LYS A 384 6.07 -10.02 15.38
C LYS A 384 5.04 -11.11 15.66
N GLY A 385 4.68 -11.91 14.66
CA GLY A 385 3.64 -12.93 14.73
C GLY A 385 2.23 -12.37 14.92
N THR A 386 2.00 -11.07 14.67
CA THR A 386 0.69 -10.39 14.82
C THR A 386 0.13 -9.84 13.50
N PRO A 387 -0.06 -10.67 12.46
CA PRO A 387 -0.57 -10.22 11.15
C PRO A 387 -2.08 -9.93 11.13
N ILE A 388 -2.77 -10.07 12.27
CA ILE A 388 -4.19 -9.80 12.40
C ILE A 388 -4.35 -8.74 13.47
N VAL A 389 -5.09 -7.68 13.16
CA VAL A 389 -5.32 -6.58 14.10
C VAL A 389 -6.81 -6.46 14.36
N TYR A 390 -7.20 -6.50 15.63
CA TYR A 390 -8.56 -6.27 16.07
C TYR A 390 -8.70 -4.87 16.65
N ILE A 391 -9.56 -4.05 16.03
CA ILE A 391 -9.80 -2.67 16.42
C ILE A 391 -11.21 -2.57 16.98
N GLN A 392 -11.29 -2.22 18.27
CA GLN A 392 -12.55 -2.12 18.99
C GLN A 392 -12.88 -0.66 19.27
N GLY A 393 -14.11 -0.28 18.95
CA GLY A 393 -14.64 1.04 19.27
C GLY A 393 -14.03 2.20 18.47
N TYR A 394 -13.71 1.96 17.21
CA TYR A 394 -13.24 3.00 16.29
C TYR A 394 -14.35 4.02 15.93
N PHE A 395 -15.60 3.55 15.82
CA PHE A 395 -16.74 4.38 15.41
C PHE A 395 -17.53 4.97 16.58
N ASP A 396 -17.05 4.79 17.80
CA ASP A 396 -17.71 5.32 18.99
C ASP A 396 -17.48 6.82 19.09
N ASN A 397 -18.44 7.53 19.67
CA ASN A 397 -18.42 8.97 19.85
C ASN A 397 -18.52 9.36 21.33
N TYR A 398 -18.32 10.65 21.61
CA TYR A 398 -18.30 11.19 22.98
C TYR A 398 -19.63 11.08 23.75
N ALA A 399 -20.74 10.78 23.07
CA ALA A 399 -22.04 10.55 23.68
C ALA A 399 -22.33 9.07 23.97
N ASP A 400 -21.45 8.13 23.58
CA ASP A 400 -21.62 6.70 23.77
C ASP A 400 -21.24 6.26 25.20
N GLU A 401 -21.98 5.29 25.73
CA GLU A 401 -21.79 4.72 27.06
C GLU A 401 -21.47 3.22 26.97
N TYR A 402 -21.02 2.59 28.06
CA TYR A 402 -20.87 1.13 28.08
C TYR A 402 -22.25 0.49 27.87
N GLU A 403 -22.36 -0.44 26.91
CA GLU A 403 -23.54 -1.32 26.83
C GLU A 403 -23.60 -2.15 28.12
N ASN A 404 -24.71 -2.04 28.86
CA ASN A 404 -24.97 -2.82 30.08
C ASN A 404 -25.30 -4.28 29.76
#